data_AF-A0AAJ0IGF4-F1
#
_entry.id   AF-A0AAJ0IGF4-F1
#
_cell.length_a   1.000
_cell.length_b   1.000
_cell.length_c   1.000
_cell.angle_alpha   90.00
_cell.angle_beta   90.00
_cell.angle_gamma   90.00
#
_symmetry.space_group_name_H-M   'P 1'
#
loop_
_entity.id
_entity.type
_entity.pdbx_description
1 polymer ?
#
loop_
_entity_poly.entity_id
_entity_poly.type
_entity_poly.pdbx_seq_one_letter_code
_entity_poly.pdbx_strand_id
1 'polypeptide(L)'
;MLADYEEEEERAYRRAKERFETYEMERAVNKTAGGSTREDSFKDLEGEPFMSYEEFTRYRELTSPRLKALYQNLLMEPTTKNVELKGDIKAALEDEDDWRDMSSYDKWVVQLFHREVVDMFGGLTVVDKAALPIGLITMLRQSRFHWQG
;
A
#
# COMPACT_ATOMS: atom_id res chain seq x y z
N MET A 1 3.84 -1.87 -1.24
CA MET A 1 4.02 -0.45 -1.61
C MET A 1 5.43 -0.17 -2.13
N LEU A 2 6.48 -0.45 -1.34
CA LEU A 2 7.88 -0.31 -1.82
C LEU A 2 8.27 -1.41 -2.81
N ALA A 3 8.00 -2.69 -2.47
CA ALA A 3 8.24 -3.80 -3.38
C ALA A 3 7.51 -3.64 -4.73
N ASP A 4 6.25 -3.17 -4.68
CA ASP A 4 5.47 -2.89 -5.90
C ASP A 4 6.09 -1.78 -6.74
N TYR A 5 6.73 -0.78 -6.11
CA TYR A 5 7.43 0.30 -6.80
C TYR A 5 8.68 -0.23 -7.52
N GLU A 6 9.50 -1.03 -6.83
CA GLU A 6 10.74 -1.61 -7.38
C GLU A 6 10.43 -2.48 -8.61
N GLU A 7 9.40 -3.33 -8.51
CA GLU A 7 8.98 -4.18 -9.62
C GLU A 7 8.44 -3.36 -10.82
N GLU A 8 7.67 -2.30 -10.55
CA GLU A 8 7.20 -1.37 -11.57
C GLU A 8 8.35 -0.63 -12.26
N GLU A 9 9.40 -0.27 -11.53
CA GLU A 9 10.59 0.43 -12.05
C GLU A 9 11.38 -0.49 -12.99
N GLU A 10 11.60 -1.75 -12.61
CA GLU A 10 12.19 -2.75 -13.50
C GLU A 10 11.33 -2.99 -14.75
N ARG A 11 10.01 -3.04 -14.61
CA ARG A 11 9.07 -3.15 -15.74
C ARG A 11 9.10 -1.90 -16.63
N ALA A 12 9.31 -0.71 -16.07
CA ALA A 12 9.46 0.52 -16.84
C ALA A 12 10.77 0.52 -17.64
N TYR A 13 11.88 0.12 -17.02
CA TYR A 13 13.18 -0.04 -17.69
C TYR A 13 13.09 -1.00 -18.87
N ARG A 14 12.53 -2.20 -18.66
CA ARG A 14 12.37 -3.20 -19.73
C ARG A 14 11.57 -2.66 -20.93
N ARG A 15 10.43 -2.02 -20.66
CA ARG A 15 9.60 -1.41 -21.72
C ARG A 15 10.33 -0.29 -22.46
N ALA A 16 11.09 0.54 -21.76
CA ALA A 16 11.86 1.62 -22.39
C ALA A 16 12.98 1.06 -23.28
N LYS A 17 13.69 0.03 -22.79
CA LYS A 17 14.73 -0.68 -23.53
C LYS A 17 14.18 -1.35 -24.78
N GLU A 18 13.11 -2.12 -24.66
CA GLU A 18 12.44 -2.78 -25.79
C GLU A 18 12.02 -1.76 -26.86
N ARG A 19 11.41 -0.64 -26.45
CA ARG A 19 11.02 0.43 -27.38
C ARG A 19 12.23 1.02 -28.10
N PHE A 20 13.31 1.32 -27.38
CA PHE A 20 14.53 1.84 -27.98
C PHE A 20 15.10 0.87 -29.02
N GLU A 21 15.22 -0.41 -28.67
CA GLU A 21 15.77 -1.44 -29.55
C GLU A 21 14.90 -1.66 -30.80
N THR A 22 13.56 -1.67 -30.65
CA THR A 22 12.64 -1.75 -31.81
C THR A 22 12.78 -0.53 -32.72
N TYR A 23 12.89 0.67 -32.16
CA TYR A 23 13.04 1.89 -32.94
C TYR A 23 14.39 1.96 -33.67
N GLU A 24 15.48 1.53 -33.03
CA GLU A 24 16.79 1.44 -33.68
C GLU A 24 16.80 0.41 -34.83
N MET A 25 16.10 -0.73 -34.67
CA MET A 25 15.89 -1.68 -35.77
C MET A 25 15.13 -1.05 -36.95
N GLU A 26 14.02 -0.36 -36.68
CA GLU A 26 13.24 0.34 -37.71
C GLU A 26 14.05 1.47 -38.38
N ARG A 27 14.83 2.21 -37.60
CA ARG A 27 15.72 3.27 -38.08
C ARG A 27 16.81 2.72 -39.00
N ALA A 28 17.44 1.61 -38.63
CA ALA A 28 18.44 0.96 -39.46
C ALA A 28 17.85 0.55 -40.83
N VAL A 29 16.64 0.01 -40.86
CA VAL A 29 15.91 -0.33 -42.09
C VAL A 29 15.61 0.92 -42.92
N ASN A 30 15.04 1.97 -42.31
CA ASN A 30 14.68 3.19 -43.02
C ASN A 30 15.89 3.99 -43.55
N LYS A 31 17.04 3.93 -42.85
CA LYS A 31 18.30 4.54 -43.30
C LYS A 31 18.81 3.89 -44.58
N THR A 32 18.64 2.57 -44.74
CA THR A 32 18.98 1.88 -46.00
C THR A 32 18.04 2.22 -47.17
N ALA A 33 16.81 2.64 -46.88
CA ALA A 33 15.82 3.03 -47.88
C ALA A 33 15.86 4.52 -48.29
N GLY A 34 16.86 5.28 -47.83
CA GLY A 34 17.02 6.72 -48.17
C GLY A 34 16.09 7.66 -47.41
N GLY A 35 15.53 7.22 -46.28
CA GLY A 35 14.64 8.05 -45.45
C GLY A 35 15.37 9.21 -44.75
N SER A 36 14.83 10.42 -44.86
CA SER A 36 15.31 11.60 -44.13
C SER A 36 15.05 11.45 -42.63
N THR A 37 16.11 11.59 -41.81
CA THR A 37 16.01 11.56 -40.34
C THR A 37 15.91 12.99 -39.83
N ARG A 38 15.03 13.28 -38.86
CA ARG A 38 14.90 14.62 -38.24
C ARG A 38 16.27 15.07 -37.67
N GLU A 39 16.69 16.29 -38.00
CA GLU A 39 17.99 16.88 -37.63
C GLU A 39 18.20 17.13 -36.13
N ASP A 40 17.17 16.98 -35.30
CA ASP A 40 17.20 17.22 -33.85
C ASP A 40 17.74 16.01 -33.04
N SER A 41 18.63 15.24 -33.65
CA SER A 41 19.26 14.08 -33.02
C SER A 41 20.36 14.53 -32.06
N PHE A 42 20.33 14.02 -30.82
CA PHE A 42 21.45 14.05 -29.89
C PHE A 42 22.64 13.30 -30.53
N LYS A 43 23.46 14.01 -31.30
CA LYS A 43 24.56 13.44 -32.11
C LYS A 43 25.60 12.72 -31.25
N ASP A 44 25.77 13.17 -30.01
CA ASP A 44 26.63 12.59 -28.99
C ASP A 44 26.13 11.23 -28.48
N LEU A 45 24.85 10.92 -28.70
CA LEU A 45 24.22 9.65 -28.31
C LEU A 45 23.89 8.77 -29.54
N GLU A 46 24.38 9.13 -30.72
CA GLU A 46 24.08 8.38 -31.94
C GLU A 46 24.84 7.05 -31.96
N GLY A 47 24.10 5.94 -32.00
CA GLY A 47 24.67 4.59 -32.03
C GLY A 47 25.10 4.04 -30.67
N GLU A 48 24.91 4.81 -29.60
CA GLU A 48 25.08 4.33 -28.23
C GLU A 48 23.98 3.33 -27.87
N PRO A 49 24.30 2.27 -27.09
CA PRO A 49 23.28 1.34 -26.61
C PRO A 49 22.32 2.02 -25.64
N PHE A 50 21.16 1.42 -25.41
CA PHE A 50 20.27 1.88 -24.35
C PHE A 50 20.99 1.88 -23.00
N MET A 51 20.80 2.94 -22.22
CA MET A 51 21.46 3.11 -20.92
C MET A 51 21.25 1.92 -19.97
N SER A 52 22.19 1.77 -19.04
CA SER A 52 22.10 0.73 -18.00
C SER A 52 20.94 1.00 -17.03
N TYR A 53 20.53 -0.02 -16.27
CA TYR A 53 19.50 0.15 -15.23
C TYR A 53 19.97 1.09 -14.10
N GLU A 54 21.25 1.04 -13.73
CA GLU A 54 21.83 1.96 -12.73
C GLU A 54 21.76 3.41 -13.20
N GLU A 55 22.01 3.66 -14.48
CA GLU A 55 21.92 5.01 -15.04
C GLU A 55 20.47 5.49 -15.17
N PHE A 56 19.57 4.61 -15.60
CA PHE A 56 18.14 4.87 -15.66
C PHE A 56 17.55 5.29 -14.31
N THR A 57 18.07 4.71 -13.22
CA THR A 57 17.60 4.98 -11.84
C THR A 57 18.40 6.06 -11.11
N ARG A 58 19.56 6.48 -11.62
CA ARG A 58 20.48 7.44 -10.97
C ARG A 58 19.80 8.76 -10.58
N TYR A 59 18.91 9.28 -11.42
CA TYR A 59 18.23 10.56 -11.18
C TYR A 59 16.74 10.41 -10.92
N ARG A 60 16.33 9.28 -10.32
CA ARG A 60 14.92 8.96 -10.01
C ARG A 60 14.19 10.05 -9.22
N GLU A 61 14.88 10.82 -8.40
CA GLU A 61 14.28 11.94 -7.65
C GLU A 61 13.75 13.07 -8.55
N LEU A 62 14.39 13.26 -9.70
CA LEU A 62 14.00 14.29 -10.68
C LEU A 62 13.09 13.72 -11.77
N THR A 63 13.26 12.45 -12.12
CA THR A 63 12.63 11.85 -13.30
C THR A 63 11.42 10.97 -12.97
N SER A 64 11.30 10.45 -11.74
CA SER A 64 10.27 9.46 -11.38
C SER A 64 9.05 10.11 -10.73
N PRO A 65 7.93 10.32 -11.47
CA PRO A 65 6.67 10.76 -10.87
C PRO A 65 6.11 9.73 -9.89
N ARG A 66 6.46 8.44 -10.07
CA ARG A 66 6.05 7.35 -9.18
C ARG A 66 6.75 7.43 -7.83
N LEU A 67 8.04 7.74 -7.82
CA LEU A 67 8.79 7.94 -6.59
C LEU A 67 8.21 9.12 -5.80
N LYS A 68 7.87 10.21 -6.49
CA LYS A 68 7.16 11.35 -5.89
C LYS A 68 5.85 10.91 -5.23
N ALA A 69 5.01 10.15 -5.93
CA ALA A 69 3.74 9.67 -5.39
C ALA A 69 3.93 8.75 -4.18
N LEU A 70 4.89 7.82 -4.25
CA LEU A 70 5.24 6.95 -3.12
C LEU A 70 5.71 7.76 -1.91
N TYR A 71 6.61 8.72 -2.12
CA TYR A 71 7.11 9.61 -1.08
C TYR A 71 5.97 10.40 -0.43
N GLN A 72 5.07 10.98 -1.23
CA GLN A 72 3.89 11.68 -0.73
C GLN A 72 2.99 10.77 0.08
N ASN A 73 2.73 9.55 -0.38
CA ASN A 73 1.93 8.57 0.36
C ASN A 73 2.56 8.16 1.69
N LEU A 74 3.90 8.04 1.74
CA LEU A 74 4.63 7.71 2.97
C LEU A 74 4.63 8.86 3.98
N LEU A 75 4.52 10.10 3.51
CA LEU A 75 4.38 11.28 4.37
C LEU A 75 2.95 11.50 4.88
N MET A 76 1.95 10.86 4.28
CA MET A 76 0.56 11.02 4.69
C MET A 76 0.25 10.25 5.97
N GLU A 77 -0.67 10.79 6.76
CA GLU A 77 -1.24 10.06 7.88
C GLU A 77 -1.94 8.79 7.37
N PRO A 78 -1.60 7.61 7.91
CA PRO A 78 -2.27 6.37 7.54
C PRO A 78 -3.76 6.47 7.83
N THR A 79 -4.60 6.18 6.84
CA THR A 79 -6.04 6.15 7.06
C THR A 79 -6.41 4.96 7.96
N THR A 80 -7.31 5.20 8.91
CA THR A 80 -7.82 4.16 9.80
C THR A 80 -8.50 3.07 8.98
N LYS A 81 -7.92 1.87 8.95
CA LYS A 81 -8.59 0.70 8.37
C LYS A 81 -9.66 0.22 9.34
N ASN A 82 -10.90 0.21 8.87
CA ASN A 82 -12.00 -0.44 9.57
C ASN A 82 -11.81 -1.96 9.55
N VAL A 83 -12.20 -2.59 10.65
CA VAL A 83 -12.28 -4.05 10.73
C VAL A 83 -13.51 -4.51 9.96
N GLU A 84 -13.34 -5.55 9.16
CA GLU A 84 -14.46 -6.22 8.49
C GLU A 84 -15.21 -7.12 9.45
N LEU A 85 -16.53 -7.04 9.45
CA LEU A 85 -17.37 -7.93 10.25
C LEU A 85 -17.34 -9.34 9.66
N LYS A 86 -16.60 -10.26 10.28
CA LYS A 86 -16.44 -11.65 9.81
C LYS A 86 -16.39 -12.65 10.96
N GLY A 87 -16.79 -13.89 10.66
CA GLY A 87 -16.64 -15.04 11.56
C GLY A 87 -17.43 -14.93 12.84
N ASP A 88 -16.80 -15.30 13.96
CA ASP A 88 -17.40 -15.45 15.28
C ASP A 88 -18.04 -14.16 15.81
N ILE A 89 -17.51 -12.99 15.44
CA ILE A 89 -18.06 -11.69 15.85
C ILE A 89 -19.41 -11.43 15.21
N LYS A 90 -19.57 -11.82 13.94
CA LYS A 90 -20.87 -11.73 13.26
C LYS A 90 -21.92 -12.62 13.92
N ALA A 91 -21.52 -13.77 14.45
CA ALA A 91 -22.42 -14.66 15.17
C ALA A 91 -22.74 -14.17 16.60
N ALA A 92 -21.83 -13.40 17.20
CA ALA A 92 -21.98 -12.85 18.54
C ALA A 92 -22.71 -11.49 18.59
N LEU A 93 -22.80 -10.78 17.46
CA LEU A 93 -23.62 -9.58 17.31
C LEU A 93 -25.08 -9.96 17.03
N GLU A 94 -26.00 -9.33 17.75
CA GLU A 94 -27.44 -9.49 17.53
C GLU A 94 -27.92 -8.68 16.31
N ASP A 95 -27.32 -7.50 16.08
CA ASP A 95 -27.64 -6.61 14.95
C ASP A 95 -26.37 -6.17 14.21
N GLU A 96 -26.41 -6.20 12.87
CA GLU A 96 -25.33 -5.69 12.03
C GLU A 96 -25.30 -4.16 11.98
N ASP A 97 -26.42 -3.49 12.27
CA ASP A 97 -26.49 -2.03 12.26
C ASP A 97 -25.72 -1.43 13.45
N ASP A 98 -25.72 -2.09 14.61
CA ASP A 98 -24.87 -1.73 15.76
C ASP A 98 -23.38 -1.75 15.39
N TRP A 99 -22.94 -2.71 14.56
CA TRP A 99 -21.57 -2.75 14.06
C TRP A 99 -21.28 -1.58 13.13
N ARG A 100 -22.22 -1.20 12.25
CA ARG A 100 -21.99 -0.10 11.29
C ARG A 100 -21.78 1.23 12.01
N ASP A 101 -22.56 1.48 13.06
CA ASP A 101 -22.53 2.71 13.84
C ASP A 101 -21.31 2.84 14.77
N MET A 102 -20.58 1.75 15.05
CA MET A 102 -19.35 1.78 15.84
C MET A 102 -18.22 2.56 15.17
N SER A 103 -17.44 3.28 15.97
CA SER A 103 -16.20 3.89 15.52
C SER A 103 -15.18 2.83 15.09
N SER A 104 -14.20 3.20 14.25
CA SER A 104 -13.13 2.28 13.85
C SER A 104 -12.38 1.70 15.06
N TYR A 105 -12.20 2.51 16.10
CA TYR A 105 -11.56 2.08 17.34
C TYR A 105 -12.38 1.01 18.07
N ASP A 106 -13.69 1.22 18.21
CA ASP A 106 -14.58 0.29 18.91
C ASP A 106 -14.67 -1.05 18.17
N LYS A 107 -14.71 -1.02 16.83
CA LYS A 107 -14.63 -2.21 15.97
C LYS A 107 -13.37 -3.04 16.25
N TRP A 108 -12.22 -2.38 16.43
CA TRP A 108 -10.97 -3.04 16.79
C TRP A 108 -10.99 -3.62 18.21
N VAL A 109 -11.58 -2.92 19.17
CA VAL A 109 -11.73 -3.42 20.55
C VAL A 109 -12.62 -4.66 20.56
N VAL A 110 -13.79 -4.61 19.94
CA VAL A 110 -14.69 -5.77 19.84
C VAL A 110 -14.00 -6.93 19.13
N GLN A 111 -13.31 -6.68 18.01
CA GLN A 111 -12.59 -7.72 17.29
C GLN A 111 -11.57 -8.47 18.16
N LEU A 112 -10.82 -7.74 19.00
CA LEU A 112 -9.78 -8.33 19.85
C LEU A 112 -10.36 -9.07 21.06
N PHE A 113 -11.44 -8.55 21.65
CA PHE A 113 -11.90 -9.00 22.97
C PHE A 113 -13.25 -9.73 22.95
N HIS A 114 -13.91 -9.90 21.79
CA HIS A 114 -15.24 -10.51 21.72
C HIS A 114 -15.32 -11.89 22.38
N ARG A 115 -14.29 -12.73 22.25
CA ARG A 115 -14.28 -14.09 22.82
C ARG A 115 -14.30 -14.04 24.34
N GLU A 116 -13.44 -13.21 24.93
CA GLU A 116 -13.37 -13.04 26.38
C GLU A 116 -14.67 -12.45 26.94
N VAL A 117 -15.27 -11.50 26.23
CA VAL A 117 -16.56 -10.89 26.61
C VAL A 117 -17.68 -11.93 26.53
N VAL A 118 -17.75 -12.73 25.46
CA VAL A 118 -18.76 -13.80 25.32
C VAL A 118 -18.55 -14.89 26.37
N ASP A 119 -17.31 -15.29 26.66
CA ASP A 119 -17.02 -16.31 27.68
C ASP A 119 -17.42 -15.84 29.10
N MET A 120 -17.29 -14.54 29.40
CA MET A 120 -17.63 -13.97 30.70
C MET A 120 -19.13 -13.63 30.84
N PHE A 121 -19.76 -13.12 29.78
CA PHE A 121 -21.09 -12.51 29.85
C PHE A 121 -22.15 -13.24 29.00
N GLY A 122 -21.76 -14.24 28.21
CA GLY A 122 -22.66 -15.01 27.35
C GLY A 122 -23.07 -14.29 26.06
N GLY A 123 -22.60 -13.05 25.83
CA GLY A 123 -22.94 -12.24 24.66
C GLY A 123 -22.21 -10.89 24.64
N LEU A 124 -22.32 -10.17 23.52
CA LEU A 124 -21.73 -8.83 23.35
C LEU A 124 -22.64 -7.68 23.82
N THR A 125 -23.93 -7.95 23.99
CA THR A 125 -24.96 -7.02 24.45
C THR A 125 -24.96 -6.91 25.98
N VAL A 126 -24.20 -5.95 26.52
CA VAL A 126 -24.19 -5.69 27.97
C VAL A 126 -25.34 -4.74 28.31
N VAL A 127 -26.43 -5.33 28.84
CA VAL A 127 -27.70 -4.64 29.14
C VAL A 127 -27.59 -3.61 30.28
N ASP A 128 -26.54 -3.69 31.12
CA ASP A 128 -26.38 -2.78 32.26
C ASP A 128 -24.95 -2.21 32.39
N LYS A 129 -24.82 -0.88 32.22
CA LYS A 129 -23.55 -0.16 32.40
C LYS A 129 -23.04 -0.22 33.85
N ALA A 130 -23.90 -0.50 34.83
CA ALA A 130 -23.50 -0.73 36.22
C ALA A 130 -22.91 -2.13 36.45
N ALA A 131 -23.11 -3.07 35.52
CA ALA A 131 -22.57 -4.42 35.57
C ALA A 131 -21.19 -4.56 34.91
N LEU A 132 -20.65 -3.47 34.33
CA LEU A 132 -19.25 -3.40 33.92
C LEU A 132 -18.42 -2.94 35.12
N PRO A 133 -17.80 -3.86 35.88
CA PRO A 133 -16.91 -3.44 36.94
C PRO A 133 -15.80 -2.59 36.32
N ILE A 134 -15.62 -1.39 36.86
CA ILE A 134 -14.58 -0.42 36.49
C ILE A 134 -13.17 -1.08 36.50
N GLY A 135 -13.02 -2.20 37.23
CA GLY A 135 -11.86 -3.10 37.22
C GLY A 135 -11.54 -3.77 35.87
N LEU A 136 -12.53 -4.07 35.02
CA LEU A 136 -12.32 -4.72 33.71
C LEU A 136 -11.81 -3.74 32.65
N ILE A 137 -12.36 -2.52 32.60
CA ILE A 137 -11.86 -1.46 31.71
C ILE A 137 -10.42 -1.06 32.10
N THR A 138 -10.10 -1.08 33.40
CA THR A 138 -8.74 -0.82 33.88
C THR A 138 -7.79 -1.99 33.57
N MET A 139 -8.21 -3.26 33.66
CA MET A 139 -7.42 -4.43 33.23
C MET A 139 -7.14 -4.45 31.73
N LEU A 140 -8.16 -4.23 30.88
CA LEU A 140 -7.99 -4.16 29.42
C LEU A 140 -7.06 -3.00 29.01
N ARG A 141 -7.07 -1.90 29.76
CA ARG A 141 -6.21 -0.75 29.52
C ARG A 141 -4.78 -0.96 30.01
N GLN A 142 -4.59 -1.76 31.07
CA GLN A 142 -3.30 -2.14 31.64
C GLN A 142 -2.60 -3.28 30.87
N SER A 143 -3.34 -4.18 30.21
CA SER A 143 -2.74 -5.23 29.36
C SER A 143 -2.00 -4.66 28.13
N ARG A 144 -2.24 -3.40 27.77
CA ARG A 144 -1.60 -2.74 26.62
C ARG A 144 -0.15 -2.29 26.82
N PHE A 145 0.45 -2.38 28.01
CA PHE A 145 1.84 -1.96 28.21
C PHE A 145 2.61 -2.84 29.21
N HIS A 146 3.21 -3.92 28.70
CA HIS A 146 4.44 -4.48 29.27
C HIS A 146 5.50 -4.41 28.18
N TRP A 147 6.23 -3.30 28.10
CA TRP A 147 7.51 -3.29 27.41
C TRP A 147 8.47 -4.14 28.24
N GLN A 148 8.77 -5.35 27.79
CA GLN A 148 9.98 -6.04 28.24
C GLN A 148 11.16 -5.36 27.55
N GLY A 149 12.00 -4.73 28.36
CA GLY A 149 13.27 -4.15 27.92
C GLY A 149 14.32 -5.20 27.58
#